data_AF-A0A9P8QC81-F1
#
_entry.id   AF-A0A9P8QC81-F1
#
_cell.length_a   1.000
_cell.length_b   1.000
_cell.length_c   1.000
_cell.angle_alpha   90.00
_cell.angle_beta   90.00
_cell.angle_gamma   90.00
#
_symmetry.space_group_name_H-M   'P 1'
#
loop_
_entity.id
_entity.type
_entity.pdbx_description
1 polymer ?
#
loop_
_entity_poly.entity_id
_entity_poly.type
_entity_poly.pdbx_seq_one_letter_code
_entity_poly.pdbx_strand_id
1 'polypeptide(L)'
;EYGITQSEKLEIGLLTSLPLAKKILQDLNNVIENDQPGLVAYFTKESHMYTLLNILYESYIQLYINRNDLPELDYLSQIIFELYEDSAGQNHSIRLKLSPGCHTQDPLDLELDEKHYISCIPKISLTKHLDFDLVSQRLKSKFKKVSLPKKFTAVNISSPLSVPKSGSIN
;
A
#
# COMPACT_ATOMS: atom_id res chain seq x y z
N GLU A 1 -5.03 6.48 -10.74
CA GLU A 1 -4.57 5.23 -11.37
C GLU A 1 -5.54 4.06 -11.28
N TYR A 2 -6.24 3.77 -10.16
CA TYR A 2 -7.30 2.75 -10.18
C TYR A 2 -8.58 3.24 -9.52
N GLY A 3 -9.64 3.45 -10.32
CA GLY A 3 -10.95 3.97 -9.89
C GLY A 3 -11.13 5.46 -10.21
N ILE A 4 -12.38 5.86 -10.51
CA ILE A 4 -12.74 7.24 -10.84
C ILE A 4 -13.19 7.95 -9.55
N THR A 5 -14.13 7.34 -8.83
CA THR A 5 -14.66 7.88 -7.56
C THR A 5 -13.83 7.44 -6.35
N GLN A 6 -13.99 8.13 -5.21
CA GLN A 6 -13.39 7.73 -3.93
C GLN A 6 -13.82 6.32 -3.49
N SER A 7 -15.09 5.97 -3.71
CA SER A 7 -15.63 4.66 -3.36
C SER A 7 -15.01 3.55 -4.20
N GLU A 8 -14.91 3.75 -5.52
CA GLU A 8 -14.26 2.79 -6.42
C GLU A 8 -12.77 2.63 -6.09
N LYS A 9 -12.06 3.73 -5.81
CA LYS A 9 -10.65 3.69 -5.39
C LYS A 9 -10.48 2.85 -4.13
N LEU A 10 -11.35 3.01 -3.14
CA LEU A 10 -11.34 2.21 -1.92
C LEU A 10 -11.65 0.73 -2.21
N GLU A 11 -12.67 0.44 -3.01
CA GLU A 11 -13.06 -0.92 -3.35
C GLU A 11 -11.94 -1.67 -4.07
N ILE A 12 -11.35 -1.07 -5.11
CA ILE A 12 -10.19 -1.62 -5.81
C ILE A 12 -9.01 -1.77 -4.84
N GLY A 13 -8.79 -0.75 -3.99
CA GLY A 13 -7.81 -0.79 -2.92
C GLY A 13 -7.94 -2.03 -2.05
N LEU A 14 -9.15 -2.30 -1.55
CA LEU A 14 -9.45 -3.43 -0.68
C LEU A 14 -9.40 -4.78 -1.42
N LEU A 15 -9.87 -4.87 -2.66
CA LEU A 15 -9.80 -6.11 -3.44
C LEU A 15 -8.35 -6.57 -3.68
N THR A 16 -7.44 -5.61 -3.89
CA THR A 16 -6.04 -5.89 -4.21
C THR A 16 -5.15 -5.97 -2.97
N SER A 17 -5.26 -5.00 -2.06
CA SER A 17 -4.27 -4.76 -1.01
C SER A 17 -4.79 -4.98 0.42
N LEU A 18 -6.02 -5.47 0.61
CA LEU A 18 -6.53 -5.82 1.95
C LEU A 18 -5.68 -6.86 2.69
N PRO A 19 -5.20 -7.97 2.06
CA PRO A 19 -4.32 -8.91 2.74
C PRO A 19 -3.03 -8.25 3.25
N LEU A 20 -2.41 -7.40 2.42
CA LEU A 20 -1.20 -6.66 2.78
C LEU A 20 -1.48 -5.67 3.91
N ALA A 21 -2.56 -4.89 3.83
CA ALA A 21 -2.93 -3.93 4.87
C ALA A 21 -3.22 -4.61 6.22
N LYS A 22 -3.88 -5.78 6.21
CA LYS A 22 -4.09 -6.60 7.43
C LYS A 22 -2.77 -7.10 7.99
N LYS A 23 -1.86 -7.59 7.13
CA LYS A 23 -0.56 -8.11 7.54
C LYS A 23 0.32 -7.02 8.15
N ILE A 24 0.37 -5.83 7.54
CA ILE A 24 1.06 -4.66 8.08
C ILE A 24 0.53 -4.32 9.48
N LEU A 25 -0.80 -4.20 9.65
CA LEU A 25 -1.36 -3.92 10.97
C LEU A 25 -1.06 -5.02 11.98
N GLN A 26 -1.16 -6.29 11.58
CA GLN A 26 -0.83 -7.40 12.46
C GLN A 26 0.64 -7.33 12.90
N ASP A 27 1.56 -7.09 11.97
CA ASP A 27 2.99 -7.04 12.29
C ASP A 27 3.35 -5.84 13.15
N LEU A 28 2.69 -4.68 12.96
CA LEU A 28 2.82 -3.54 13.86
C LEU A 28 2.34 -3.86 15.28
N ASN A 29 1.19 -4.55 15.44
CA ASN A 29 0.73 -5.00 16.76
C ASN A 29 1.69 -6.02 17.38
N ASN A 30 2.22 -6.96 16.58
CA ASN A 30 3.20 -7.92 17.07
C ASN A 30 4.47 -7.23 17.58
N VAL A 31 4.93 -6.16 16.93
CA VAL A 31 6.10 -5.38 17.40
C VAL A 31 5.81 -4.74 18.76
N ILE A 32 4.60 -4.20 18.95
CA ILE A 32 4.13 -3.67 20.24
C ILE A 32 4.10 -4.77 21.31
N GLU A 33 3.49 -5.91 20.99
CA GLU A 33 3.34 -7.03 21.95
C GLU A 33 4.67 -7.67 22.34
N ASN A 34 5.65 -7.68 21.44
CA ASN A 34 6.96 -8.28 21.68
C ASN A 34 7.92 -7.33 22.40
N ASP A 35 7.63 -6.02 22.48
CA ASP A 35 8.48 -5.01 23.13
C ASP A 35 9.95 -5.09 22.65
N GLN A 36 10.15 -5.24 21.33
CA GLN A 36 11.47 -5.31 20.72
C GLN A 36 11.51 -4.52 19.41
N PRO A 37 12.62 -3.81 19.11
CA PRO A 37 12.76 -3.12 17.84
C PRO A 37 12.78 -4.13 16.69
N GLY A 38 12.15 -3.77 15.58
CA GLY A 38 12.01 -4.65 14.43
C GLY A 38 11.90 -3.92 13.10
N LEU A 39 12.21 -4.64 12.03
CA LEU A 39 12.01 -4.20 10.65
C LEU A 39 11.29 -5.32 9.90
N VAL A 40 10.17 -4.97 9.27
CA VAL A 40 9.46 -5.87 8.35
C VAL A 40 9.45 -5.22 6.97
N ALA A 41 9.99 -5.94 5.98
CA ALA A 41 10.02 -5.49 4.59
C ALA A 41 9.09 -6.34 3.75
N TYR A 42 8.20 -5.69 2.99
CA TYR A 42 7.30 -6.35 2.04
C TYR A 42 7.71 -5.97 0.62
N PHE A 43 8.05 -6.99 -0.18
CA PHE A 43 8.34 -6.80 -1.60
C PHE A 43 7.06 -6.98 -2.41
N THR A 44 6.73 -5.97 -3.21
CA THR A 44 5.46 -5.93 -3.91
C THR A 44 5.58 -5.15 -5.22
N LYS A 45 4.51 -5.13 -6.00
CA LYS A 45 4.44 -4.38 -7.26
C LYS A 45 3.96 -2.95 -7.00
N GLU A 46 4.33 -2.03 -7.87
CA GLU A 46 3.86 -0.63 -7.87
C GLU A 46 2.33 -0.52 -7.79
N SER A 47 1.59 -1.35 -8.53
CA SER A 47 0.12 -1.40 -8.46
C SER A 47 -0.43 -1.74 -7.07
N HIS A 48 0.27 -2.58 -6.30
CA HIS A 48 -0.07 -2.85 -4.91
C HIS A 48 0.22 -1.64 -4.00
N MET A 49 1.25 -0.85 -4.30
CA MET A 49 1.54 0.38 -3.56
C MET A 49 0.44 1.42 -3.74
N TYR A 50 0.00 1.68 -4.98
CA TYR A 50 -1.09 2.63 -5.23
C TYR A 50 -2.43 2.17 -4.64
N THR A 51 -2.75 0.89 -4.72
CA THR A 51 -3.97 0.35 -4.10
C THR A 51 -3.90 0.37 -2.57
N LEU A 52 -2.72 0.21 -1.96
CA LEU A 52 -2.53 0.43 -0.53
C LEU A 52 -2.69 1.92 -0.16
N LEU A 53 -2.13 2.85 -0.95
CA LEU A 53 -2.34 4.29 -0.78
C LEU A 53 -3.84 4.63 -0.89
N ASN A 54 -4.58 4.01 -1.81
CA ASN A 54 -6.04 4.17 -1.87
C ASN A 54 -6.69 3.85 -0.53
N ILE A 55 -6.34 2.72 0.10
CA ILE A 55 -6.87 2.38 1.42
C ILE A 55 -6.52 3.48 2.44
N LEU A 56 -5.27 3.97 2.47
CA LEU A 56 -4.81 4.99 3.41
C LEU A 56 -5.58 6.32 3.27
N TYR A 57 -5.68 6.86 2.05
CA TYR A 57 -6.43 8.10 1.76
C TYR A 57 -7.90 7.98 2.20
N GLU A 58 -8.51 6.83 1.92
CA GLU A 58 -9.94 6.61 2.18
C GLU A 58 -10.22 6.13 3.62
N SER A 59 -9.18 5.99 4.45
CA SER A 59 -9.27 5.60 5.87
C SER A 59 -9.43 6.77 6.83
N TYR A 60 -9.73 7.98 6.34
CA TYR A 60 -9.81 9.20 7.17
C TYR A 60 -8.52 9.47 7.96
N ILE A 61 -7.36 9.06 7.43
CA ILE A 61 -6.06 9.45 7.95
C ILE A 61 -5.69 10.77 7.28
N GLN A 62 -5.37 11.80 8.06
CA GLN A 62 -4.98 13.09 7.50
C GLN A 62 -3.58 12.97 6.88
N LEU A 63 -3.51 13.01 5.55
CA LEU A 63 -2.25 13.07 4.82
C LEU A 63 -1.93 14.52 4.43
N TYR A 64 -0.64 14.85 4.35
CA TYR A 64 -0.18 16.19 3.97
C TYR A 64 -0.27 16.46 2.47
N ILE A 65 -0.24 15.41 1.66
CA ILE A 65 -0.17 15.49 0.20
C ILE A 65 -1.50 14.97 -0.34
N ASN A 66 -2.16 15.74 -1.20
CA ASN A 66 -3.36 15.25 -1.85
C ASN A 66 -2.99 14.15 -2.84
N ARG A 67 -3.93 13.28 -3.13
CA ARG A 67 -3.73 12.15 -4.04
C ARG A 67 -3.18 12.56 -5.42
N ASN A 68 -3.63 13.70 -5.96
CA ASN A 68 -3.21 14.17 -7.27
C ASN A 68 -1.82 14.83 -7.25
N ASP A 69 -1.31 15.13 -6.05
CA ASP A 69 0.00 15.75 -5.84
C ASP A 69 1.05 14.68 -5.45
N LEU A 70 0.69 13.39 -5.49
CA LEU A 70 1.63 12.31 -5.27
C LEU A 70 2.68 12.30 -6.40
N PRO A 71 3.97 12.13 -6.07
CA PRO A 71 4.97 11.88 -7.09
C PRO A 71 4.76 10.51 -7.72
N GLU A 72 5.25 10.36 -8.94
CA GLU A 72 5.34 9.06 -9.62
C GLU A 72 6.23 8.10 -8.82
N LEU A 73 5.82 6.84 -8.74
CA LEU A 73 6.56 5.79 -8.06
C LEU A 73 7.50 5.09 -9.05
N ASP A 74 8.80 5.20 -8.81
CA ASP A 74 9.85 4.58 -9.62
C ASP A 74 10.44 3.34 -8.91
N TYR A 75 11.51 2.77 -9.46
CA TYR A 75 12.24 1.65 -8.89
C TYR A 75 12.59 1.88 -7.42
N LEU A 76 12.39 0.82 -6.61
CA LEU A 76 12.64 0.83 -5.16
C LEU A 76 11.82 1.87 -4.38
N SER A 77 10.66 2.28 -4.90
CA SER A 77 9.67 3.06 -4.15
C SER A 77 9.29 2.37 -2.83
N GLN A 78 9.04 3.16 -1.78
CA GLN A 78 8.73 2.65 -0.44
C GLN A 78 7.58 3.43 0.20
N ILE A 79 6.57 2.72 0.71
CA ILE A 79 5.65 3.26 1.71
C ILE A 79 6.15 2.78 3.06
N ILE A 80 6.47 3.71 3.96
CA ILE A 80 7.15 3.42 5.21
C ILE A 80 6.18 3.69 6.37
N PHE A 81 6.01 2.69 7.23
CA PHE A 81 5.24 2.76 8.47
C PHE A 81 6.25 2.76 9.63
N GLU A 82 6.46 3.92 10.25
CA GLU A 82 7.37 4.07 11.39
C GLU A 82 6.53 4.05 12.68
N LEU A 83 6.72 3.02 13.50
CA LEU A 83 6.12 2.91 14.82
C LEU A 83 7.10 3.43 15.86
N TYR A 84 6.58 4.22 16.80
CA TYR A 84 7.33 4.81 17.91
C TYR A 84 6.60 4.53 19.20
N GLU A 85 7.39 4.41 20.26
CA GLU A 85 6.94 4.21 21.62
C GLU A 85 7.49 5.35 22.49
N ASP A 86 6.74 5.74 23.50
CA ASP A 86 7.21 6.72 24.48
C ASP A 86 8.15 6.10 25.51
N SER A 87 8.80 6.94 26.32
CA SER A 87 9.75 6.47 27.32
C SER A 87 9.13 5.61 28.42
N ALA A 88 7.81 5.59 28.52
CA ALA A 88 7.06 4.84 29.52
C ALA A 88 6.53 3.50 29.01
N GLY A 89 6.75 3.20 27.72
CA GLY A 89 6.29 1.99 27.05
C GLY A 89 4.76 1.84 26.95
N GLN A 90 4.05 2.97 27.04
CA GLN A 90 2.59 2.95 27.21
C GLN A 90 1.87 3.55 26.00
N ASN A 91 2.48 4.53 25.35
CA ASN A 91 1.86 5.22 24.22
C ASN A 91 2.59 4.92 22.92
N HIS A 92 1.82 4.54 21.91
CA HIS A 92 2.32 4.18 20.59
C HIS A 92 1.88 5.21 19.56
N SER A 93 2.84 5.74 18.81
CA SER A 93 2.56 6.64 17.70
C SER A 93 3.09 6.08 16.39
N ILE A 94 2.40 6.40 15.30
CA ILE A 94 2.77 5.98 13.95
C ILE A 94 2.98 7.18 13.04
N ARG A 95 4.00 7.12 12.19
CA ARG A 95 4.27 8.08 11.13
C ARG A 95 4.38 7.37 9.80
N LEU A 96 3.73 7.94 8.78
CA LEU A 96 3.79 7.42 7.41
C LEU A 96 4.71 8.29 6.57
N LYS A 97 5.57 7.66 5.77
CA LYS A 97 6.42 8.32 4.77
C LYS A 97 6.31 7.62 3.42
N LEU A 98 6.63 8.35 2.36
CA LEU A 98 6.74 7.83 1.01
C LEU A 98 8.13 8.15 0.46
N SER A 99 8.79 7.15 -0.10
CA SER A 99 9.97 7.31 -0.95
C SER A 99 9.50 7.09 -2.39
N PRO A 100 9.58 8.09 -3.27
CA PRO A 100 9.18 7.94 -4.68
C PRO A 100 10.11 7.02 -5.50
N GLY A 101 11.18 6.51 -4.87
CA GLY A 101 12.12 5.59 -5.50
C GLY A 101 13.37 6.30 -6.00
N CYS A 102 14.07 5.60 -6.87
CA CYS A 102 15.28 6.09 -7.53
C CYS A 102 14.93 6.47 -8.95
N HIS A 103 15.27 7.70 -9.34
CA HIS A 103 15.09 8.12 -10.73
C HIS A 103 16.33 7.73 -11.52
N THR A 104 16.16 6.97 -12.60
CA THR A 104 17.20 6.77 -13.61
C THR A 104 16.59 7.09 -14.97
N GLN A 105 17.09 8.13 -15.64
CA GLN A 105 16.56 8.52 -16.96
C GLN A 105 16.88 7.48 -18.04
N ASP A 106 17.95 6.70 -17.82
CA ASP A 106 18.28 5.55 -18.64
C ASP A 106 18.89 4.45 -17.75
N PRO A 107 18.19 3.33 -17.50
CA PRO A 107 18.71 2.22 -16.71
C PRO A 107 19.90 1.50 -17.38
N LEU A 108 20.07 1.64 -18.70
CA LEU A 108 21.14 1.00 -19.47
C LEU A 108 22.39 1.89 -19.54
N ASP A 109 22.23 3.21 -19.45
CA ASP A 109 23.32 4.20 -19.38
C ASP A 109 23.62 4.65 -17.93
N LEU A 110 23.41 3.76 -16.95
CA LEU A 110 23.82 3.99 -15.56
C LEU A 110 25.35 4.02 -15.47
N GLU A 111 25.95 5.20 -15.73
CA GLU A 111 27.29 5.51 -15.26
C GLU A 111 27.23 5.63 -13.74
N LEU A 112 27.55 4.54 -13.05
CA LEU A 112 27.82 4.57 -11.62
C LEU A 112 28.96 5.57 -11.41
N ASP A 113 28.63 6.74 -10.85
CA ASP A 113 29.64 7.69 -10.39
C ASP A 113 30.56 7.01 -9.37
N GLU A 114 31.69 7.64 -9.01
CA GLU A 114 32.64 7.06 -8.05
C GLU A 114 32.00 6.65 -6.70
N LYS A 115 30.76 7.08 -6.43
CA LYS A 115 29.98 6.75 -5.23
C LYS A 115 29.23 5.43 -5.32
N HIS A 116 29.13 4.81 -6.50
CA HIS A 116 28.55 3.48 -6.73
C HIS A 116 27.11 3.30 -6.19
N TYR A 117 26.27 4.34 -6.22
CA TYR A 117 24.86 4.23 -5.82
C TYR A 117 23.93 4.99 -6.77
N ILE A 118 22.69 4.51 -6.91
CA ILE A 118 21.65 5.18 -7.70
C ILE A 118 21.03 6.29 -6.85
N SER A 119 20.94 7.51 -7.39
CA SER A 119 20.34 8.63 -6.67
C SER A 119 18.87 8.39 -6.35
N CYS A 120 18.51 8.56 -5.08
CA CYS A 120 17.13 8.45 -4.60
C CYS A 120 16.44 9.81 -4.54
N ILE A 121 15.15 9.86 -4.88
CA ILE A 121 14.32 11.02 -4.60
C ILE A 121 14.11 11.14 -3.07
N PRO A 122 14.27 12.34 -2.47
CA PRO A 122 14.08 12.52 -1.03
C PRO A 122 12.72 12.01 -0.54
N LYS A 123 12.73 11.33 0.60
CA LYS A 123 11.51 10.83 1.25
C LYS A 123 10.62 12.00 1.68
N ILE A 124 9.32 11.87 1.43
CA ILE A 124 8.29 12.81 1.85
C ILE A 124 7.54 12.25 3.07
N SER A 125 7.26 13.11 4.04
CA SER A 125 6.40 12.75 5.15
C SER A 125 4.95 12.80 4.69
N LEU A 126 4.20 11.72 4.86
CA LEU A 126 2.77 11.70 4.57
C LEU A 126 1.94 12.17 5.77
N THR A 127 2.42 11.92 6.99
CA THR A 127 1.74 12.32 8.24
C THR A 127 2.71 12.92 9.25
N LYS A 128 2.15 13.58 10.28
CA LYS A 128 2.80 13.72 11.60
C LYS A 128 2.78 12.38 12.33
N HIS A 129 3.29 12.37 13.56
CA HIS A 129 2.96 11.34 14.54
C HIS A 129 1.45 11.35 14.80
N LEU A 130 0.85 10.19 14.65
CA LEU A 130 -0.56 9.92 14.92
C LEU A 130 -0.64 8.84 15.98
N ASP A 131 -1.70 8.88 16.78
CA ASP A 131 -2.04 7.80 17.71
C ASP A 131 -2.24 6.49 16.94
N PHE A 132 -1.49 5.44 17.30
CA PHE A 132 -1.51 4.17 16.58
C PHE A 132 -2.88 3.48 16.65
N ASP A 133 -3.52 3.50 17.82
CA ASP A 133 -4.82 2.85 18.01
C ASP A 133 -5.90 3.50 17.16
N LEU A 134 -5.92 4.82 17.09
CA LEU A 134 -6.82 5.58 16.22
C LEU A 134 -6.61 5.24 14.74
N VAL A 135 -5.36 5.16 14.29
CA VAL A 135 -5.02 4.81 12.90
C VAL A 135 -5.42 3.35 12.60
N SER A 136 -5.12 2.43 13.50
CA SER A 136 -5.48 1.01 13.43
C SER A 136 -7.00 0.83 13.35
N GLN A 137 -7.75 1.51 14.21
CA GLN A 137 -9.22 1.52 14.19
C GLN A 137 -9.76 2.07 12.87
N ARG A 138 -9.23 3.20 12.40
CA ARG A 138 -9.63 3.84 11.14
C ARG A 138 -9.43 2.93 9.94
N LEU A 139 -8.28 2.26 9.82
CA LEU A 139 -8.01 1.28 8.78
C LEU A 139 -8.96 0.07 8.87
N LYS A 140 -9.07 -0.54 10.07
CA LYS A 140 -9.96 -1.68 10.32
C LYS A 140 -11.43 -1.37 9.98
N SER A 141 -11.87 -0.12 10.17
CA SER A 141 -13.23 0.30 9.81
C SER A 141 -13.55 0.15 8.31
N LYS A 142 -12.54 0.24 7.44
CA LYS A 142 -12.70 0.12 5.98
C LYS A 142 -12.65 -1.32 5.50
N PHE A 143 -11.99 -2.21 6.24
CA PHE A 143 -11.79 -3.60 5.84
C PHE A 143 -13.07 -4.44 5.72
N LYS A 144 -14.17 -4.00 6.33
CA LYS A 144 -15.46 -4.71 6.29
C LYS A 144 -16.25 -4.45 5.01
N LYS A 145 -15.85 -3.48 4.18
CA LYS A 145 -16.61 -3.10 2.98
C LYS A 145 -16.53 -4.12 1.85
N VAL A 146 -15.55 -5.03 1.87
CA VAL A 146 -15.35 -6.02 0.81
C VAL A 146 -15.29 -7.41 1.40
N SER A 147 -16.08 -8.32 0.85
CA SER A 147 -15.95 -9.76 1.12
C SER A 147 -15.00 -10.34 0.08
N LEU A 148 -13.80 -10.72 0.51
CA LEU A 148 -12.87 -11.41 -0.38
C LEU A 148 -13.46 -12.79 -0.75
N PRO A 149 -13.42 -13.19 -2.03
CA PRO A 149 -13.86 -14.52 -2.43
C PRO A 149 -13.00 -15.59 -1.73
N LYS A 150 -13.64 -16.64 -1.19
CA LYS A 150 -12.98 -17.71 -0.41
C LYS A 150 -11.94 -18.51 -1.22
N LYS A 151 -12.01 -18.45 -2.56
CA LYS A 151 -11.06 -19.07 -3.48
C LYS A 151 -10.81 -18.12 -4.64
N PHE A 152 -9.54 -17.95 -5.00
CA PHE A 152 -9.15 -17.27 -6.22
C PHE A 152 -9.18 -18.29 -7.36
N THR A 153 -10.21 -18.24 -8.21
CA THR A 153 -10.24 -19.07 -9.42
C THR A 153 -9.41 -18.36 -10.47
N ALA A 154 -8.20 -18.85 -10.73
CA ALA A 154 -7.40 -18.33 -11.83
C ALA A 154 -8.15 -18.55 -13.14
N VAL A 155 -8.54 -17.46 -13.81
CA VAL A 155 -9.19 -17.54 -15.12
C VAL A 155 -8.08 -17.51 -16.16
N ASN A 156 -7.94 -18.60 -16.92
CA ASN A 156 -6.99 -18.63 -18.02
C ASN A 156 -7.53 -17.79 -19.18
N ILE A 157 -6.92 -16.63 -19.40
CA ILE A 157 -7.32 -15.65 -20.42
C ILE A 157 -6.90 -16.07 -21.84
N SER A 158 -6.23 -17.21 -22.01
CA SER A 158 -5.85 -17.74 -23.33
C SER A 158 -6.96 -18.50 -24.06
N SER A 159 -8.13 -18.67 -23.46
CA SER A 159 -9.25 -19.39 -24.06
C SER A 159 -10.17 -18.42 -24.80
N PRO A 160 -10.43 -18.61 -26.12
CA PRO A 160 -11.39 -17.78 -26.85
C PRO A 160 -12.77 -17.90 -26.20
N LEU A 161 -13.50 -16.77 -26.10
CA LEU A 161 -14.86 -16.76 -25.57
C LEU A 161 -15.71 -17.80 -26.31
N SER A 162 -16.16 -18.83 -25.60
CA SER A 162 -17.17 -19.74 -26.12
C SER A 162 -18.47 -18.97 -26.27
N VAL A 163 -18.86 -18.70 -27.52
CA VAL A 163 -20.13 -18.07 -27.87
C VAL A 163 -21.28 -18.87 -27.24
N PRO A 164 -22.29 -18.23 -26.62
CA PRO A 164 -23.42 -18.95 -26.04
C PRO A 164 -24.13 -19.75 -27.14
N LYS A 165 -24.33 -21.05 -26.93
CA LYS A 165 -25.20 -21.85 -27.80
C LYS A 165 -26.60 -21.26 -27.75
N SER A 166 -27.07 -20.71 -28.85
CA SER A 166 -28.48 -20.40 -29.08
C SER A 166 -29.29 -21.67 -28.83
N GLY A 167 -30.18 -21.63 -27.84
CA GLY A 167 -31.10 -22.73 -27.57
C GLY A 167 -31.96 -23.00 -28.81
N SER A 168 -31.94 -24.23 -29.29
CA SER A 168 -32.91 -24.71 -30.27
C SER A 168 -34.29 -24.75 -29.61
N ILE A 169 -35.21 -23.93 -30.10
CA ILE A 169 -36.63 -24.05 -29.80
C ILE A 169 -37.15 -25.17 -30.70
N ASN A 170 -37.55 -26.29 -30.09
CA ASN A 170 -38.49 -27.25 -30.66
C ASN A 170 -39.67 -27.35 -29.69
#